data_AF-B2ZZT0-F1
#
_entry.id   AF-B2ZZT0-F1
#
_cell.length_a   1.000
_cell.length_b   1.000
_cell.length_c   1.000
_cell.angle_alpha   90.00
_cell.angle_beta   90.00
_cell.angle_gamma   90.00
#
_symmetry.space_group_name_H-M   'P 1'
#
loop_
_entity.id
_entity.type
_entity.pdbx_description
1 polymer ?
#
loop_
_entity_poly.entity_id
_entity_poly.type
_entity_poly.pdbx_seq_one_letter_code
_entity_poly.pdbx_strand_id
1 'polypeptide(L)'
;EHCNCPIPPQSSNTYTDQLIQHPSSHSPPLSPLPDNIALAVYSYEPKHDGDLGFEKGDKLKILNKDDPEWYLAESLTTGQQGYIPFNFIAMTTMETEPWFFRDISRNDAMRLLLAPGNTQGSFLIRESETTKGSYSLSIRDLDHNAGEGVKHYRIRNLDSGGFYITAKISFNSLKELV
;
A
#
# COMPACT_ATOMS: atom_id res chain seq x y z
N GLU A 1 53.51 -25.70 -7.22
CA GLU A 1 52.15 -26.07 -6.81
C GLU A 1 51.93 -25.68 -5.35
N HIS A 2 50.81 -24.98 -5.09
CA HIS A 2 50.17 -24.67 -3.80
C HIS A 2 50.82 -23.66 -2.84
N CYS A 3 50.36 -22.40 -2.94
CA CYS A 3 50.51 -21.37 -1.91
C CYS A 3 49.50 -21.56 -0.78
N ASN A 4 49.99 -21.53 0.46
CA ASN A 4 49.22 -21.36 1.69
C ASN A 4 48.72 -19.92 1.80
N CYS A 5 47.41 -19.72 1.92
CA CYS A 5 46.82 -18.47 2.41
C CYS A 5 45.96 -18.75 3.66
N PRO A 6 45.88 -17.80 4.61
CA PRO A 6 45.27 -18.01 5.93
C PRO A 6 43.74 -17.93 5.91
N ILE A 7 43.10 -18.69 6.81
CA ILE A 7 41.65 -18.76 7.03
C ILE A 7 41.16 -17.48 7.74
N PRO A 8 40.12 -16.77 7.24
CA PRO A 8 39.46 -15.69 7.98
C PRO A 8 38.49 -16.24 9.05
N PRO A 9 38.23 -15.49 10.14
CA PRO A 9 37.59 -16.01 11.33
C PRO A 9 36.09 -16.28 11.13
N GLN A 10 35.63 -17.36 11.77
CA GLN A 10 34.23 -17.74 11.89
C GLN A 10 33.42 -16.61 12.53
N SER A 11 32.36 -16.17 11.86
CA SER A 11 31.21 -15.55 12.51
C SER A 11 29.99 -16.43 12.26
N SER A 12 29.58 -17.11 13.32
CA SER A 12 28.34 -17.84 13.45
C SER A 12 27.16 -16.88 13.38
N ASN A 13 26.31 -17.05 12.37
CA ASN A 13 24.87 -16.78 12.39
C ASN A 13 24.23 -17.34 11.11
N THR A 14 24.05 -18.66 11.06
CA THR A 14 23.14 -19.29 10.10
C THR A 14 21.70 -19.13 10.60
N TYR A 15 21.06 -18.00 10.25
CA TYR A 15 19.60 -17.98 10.15
C TYR A 15 19.24 -18.46 8.75
N THR A 16 19.10 -19.76 8.58
CA THR A 16 18.47 -20.33 7.38
C THR A 16 16.98 -20.04 7.46
N ASP A 17 16.56 -18.98 6.77
CA ASP A 17 15.15 -18.75 6.43
C ASP A 17 14.75 -19.88 5.47
N GLN A 18 14.16 -20.94 6.00
CA GLN A 18 13.64 -22.04 5.18
C GLN A 18 12.47 -21.50 4.37
N LEU A 19 12.75 -21.20 3.10
CA LEU A 19 11.77 -20.88 2.06
C LEU A 19 10.77 -22.04 1.93
N ILE A 20 9.64 -21.92 2.60
CA ILE A 20 8.46 -22.73 2.32
C ILE A 20 7.87 -22.22 1.00
N GLN A 21 8.08 -22.96 -0.10
CA GLN A 21 7.42 -22.73 -1.39
C GLN A 21 5.96 -23.21 -1.30
N HIS A 22 5.00 -22.30 -1.15
CA HIS A 22 3.58 -22.59 -1.33
C HIS A 22 3.07 -22.00 -2.66
N PRO A 23 2.21 -22.72 -3.39
CA PRO A 23 1.71 -22.30 -4.69
C PRO A 23 0.84 -21.05 -4.55
N SER A 24 1.13 -20.07 -5.40
CA SER A 24 0.48 -18.77 -5.48
C SER A 24 -0.97 -18.86 -5.96
N SER A 25 -1.90 -18.36 -5.15
CA SER A 25 -3.09 -17.60 -5.57
C SER A 25 -3.85 -17.18 -4.32
N HIS A 26 -4.68 -16.14 -4.45
CA HIS A 26 -5.66 -15.61 -3.49
C HIS A 26 -5.30 -14.28 -2.82
N SER A 27 -6.24 -13.37 -3.01
CA SER A 27 -6.20 -11.93 -2.80
C SER A 27 -6.10 -11.55 -1.32
N PRO A 28 -5.53 -10.38 -0.99
CA PRO A 28 -5.55 -9.84 0.37
C PRO A 28 -6.99 -9.66 0.90
N PRO A 29 -7.18 -9.56 2.23
CA PRO A 29 -8.50 -9.56 2.86
C PRO A 29 -9.39 -8.43 2.34
N LEU A 30 -10.63 -8.78 1.99
CA LEU A 30 -11.61 -7.90 1.36
C LEU A 30 -11.90 -6.66 2.22
N SER A 31 -11.94 -5.52 1.56
CA SER A 31 -12.45 -4.27 2.10
C SER A 31 -13.95 -4.37 2.42
N PRO A 32 -14.50 -3.54 3.32
CA PRO A 32 -15.94 -3.56 3.63
C PRO A 32 -16.83 -3.05 2.47
N LEU A 33 -16.23 -2.42 1.45
CA LEU A 33 -16.86 -2.17 0.17
C LEU A 33 -16.72 -3.44 -0.68
N PRO A 34 -17.79 -3.95 -1.32
CA PRO A 34 -17.65 -5.01 -2.31
C PRO A 34 -16.57 -4.63 -3.32
N ASP A 35 -15.79 -5.59 -3.84
CA ASP A 35 -14.56 -5.38 -4.64
C ASP A 35 -14.68 -4.39 -5.83
N ASN A 36 -15.91 -4.00 -6.19
CA ASN A 36 -16.22 -3.12 -7.30
C ASN A 36 -16.97 -1.83 -6.89
N ILE A 37 -17.08 -1.49 -5.60
CA ILE A 37 -17.68 -0.22 -5.16
C ILE A 37 -16.60 0.73 -4.67
N ALA A 38 -16.56 1.93 -5.24
CA ALA A 38 -15.71 3.03 -4.83
C ALA A 38 -16.52 4.12 -4.10
N LEU A 39 -15.86 4.86 -3.23
CA LEU A 39 -16.37 6.07 -2.59
C LEU A 39 -15.73 7.30 -3.24
N ALA A 40 -16.52 8.27 -3.69
CA ALA A 40 -16.01 9.55 -4.15
C ALA A 40 -15.40 10.34 -2.98
N VAL A 41 -14.09 10.61 -3.04
CA VAL A 41 -13.39 11.41 -2.01
C VAL A 41 -13.37 12.91 -2.34
N TYR A 42 -13.63 13.25 -3.61
CA TYR A 42 -13.84 14.60 -4.13
C TYR A 42 -15.09 14.64 -5.03
N SER A 43 -15.62 15.83 -5.30
CA SER A 43 -16.67 16.02 -6.31
C SER A 43 -16.05 16.20 -7.69
N TYR A 44 -16.72 15.72 -8.74
CA TYR A 44 -16.29 15.88 -10.13
C TYR A 44 -17.42 16.44 -10.98
N GLU A 45 -17.11 17.54 -11.67
CA GLU A 45 -17.98 18.12 -12.69
C GLU A 45 -17.59 17.55 -14.06
N PRO A 46 -18.53 16.95 -14.83
CA PRO A 46 -18.29 16.42 -16.17
C PRO A 46 -17.67 17.45 -17.10
N LYS A 47 -16.61 17.08 -17.82
CA LYS A 47 -15.90 17.96 -18.76
C LYS A 47 -16.03 17.51 -20.20
N HIS A 48 -16.25 16.22 -20.43
CA HIS A 48 -16.36 15.62 -21.75
C HIS A 48 -17.64 14.81 -21.89
N ASP A 49 -18.09 14.63 -23.14
CA ASP A 49 -19.21 13.75 -23.44
C ASP A 49 -18.85 12.31 -23.04
N GLY A 50 -19.67 11.71 -22.19
CA GLY A 50 -19.43 10.38 -21.62
C GLY A 50 -18.85 10.38 -20.21
N ASP A 51 -18.50 11.54 -19.66
CA ASP A 51 -18.12 11.67 -18.25
C ASP A 51 -19.32 11.47 -17.32
N LEU A 52 -19.08 10.83 -16.17
CA LEU A 52 -20.06 10.73 -15.10
C LEU A 52 -19.74 11.74 -13.99
N GLY A 53 -20.68 12.64 -13.71
CA GLY A 53 -20.58 13.60 -12.61
C GLY A 53 -20.99 12.98 -11.27
N PHE A 54 -20.35 13.40 -10.19
CA PHE A 54 -20.61 12.90 -8.85
C PHE A 54 -20.20 13.90 -7.75
N GLU A 55 -20.79 13.76 -6.58
CA GLU A 55 -20.44 14.53 -5.39
C GLU A 55 -19.56 13.73 -4.44
N LYS A 56 -18.74 14.44 -3.64
CA LYS A 56 -17.98 13.83 -2.54
C LYS A 56 -18.93 13.02 -1.63
N GLY A 57 -18.60 11.76 -1.43
CA GLY A 57 -19.36 10.81 -0.63
C GLY A 57 -20.25 9.88 -1.44
N ASP A 58 -20.43 10.11 -2.74
CA ASP A 58 -21.17 9.21 -3.61
C ASP A 58 -20.53 7.83 -3.69
N LYS A 59 -21.37 6.80 -3.81
CA LYS A 59 -20.93 5.43 -4.05
C LYS A 59 -21.07 5.11 -5.53
N LEU A 60 -19.97 4.69 -6.13
CA LEU A 60 -19.85 4.42 -7.56
C LEU A 60 -19.49 2.95 -7.75
N LYS A 61 -20.20 2.24 -8.60
CA LYS A 61 -19.86 0.87 -8.98
C LYS A 61 -18.92 0.91 -10.17
N ILE A 62 -17.70 0.40 -10.01
CA ILE A 62 -16.72 0.30 -11.08
C ILE A 62 -17.08 -0.86 -12.01
N LEU A 63 -17.20 -0.55 -13.29
CA LEU A 63 -17.54 -1.48 -14.37
C LEU A 63 -16.29 -1.90 -15.17
N ASN A 64 -15.39 -0.94 -15.44
CA ASN A 64 -14.12 -1.19 -16.14
C ASN A 64 -12.99 -0.31 -15.56
N LYS A 65 -11.79 -0.89 -15.43
CA LYS A 65 -10.55 -0.28 -14.92
C LYS A 65 -9.33 -0.50 -15.85
N ASP A 66 -9.56 -0.83 -17.12
CA ASP A 66 -8.51 -1.12 -18.10
C ASP A 66 -7.62 0.11 -18.36
N ASP A 67 -8.22 1.30 -18.31
CA ASP A 67 -7.49 2.56 -18.35
C ASP A 67 -7.09 2.97 -16.92
N PRO A 68 -5.80 3.30 -16.67
CA PRO A 68 -5.30 3.60 -15.32
C PRO A 68 -5.71 4.99 -14.79
N GLU A 69 -6.15 5.90 -15.65
CA GLU A 69 -6.52 7.27 -15.29
C GLU A 69 -8.05 7.45 -15.25
N TRP A 70 -8.78 6.74 -16.10
CA TRP A 70 -10.23 6.88 -16.27
C TRP A 70 -10.98 5.56 -16.16
N TYR A 71 -11.80 5.43 -15.13
CA TYR A 71 -12.60 4.22 -14.92
C TYR A 71 -14.01 4.41 -15.47
N LEU A 72 -14.57 3.35 -16.04
CA LEU A 72 -16.00 3.32 -16.36
C LEU A 72 -16.78 2.92 -15.11
N ALA A 73 -17.73 3.74 -14.69
CA ALA A 73 -18.49 3.53 -13.47
C ALA A 73 -20.00 3.76 -13.66
N GLU A 74 -20.78 3.26 -12.71
CA GLU A 74 -22.21 3.48 -12.56
C GLU A 74 -22.49 4.17 -11.22
N SER A 75 -23.22 5.27 -11.21
CA SER A 75 -23.67 5.91 -9.98
C SER A 75 -24.75 5.05 -9.32
N LEU A 76 -24.54 4.66 -8.07
CA LEU A 76 -25.56 3.91 -7.33
C LEU A 76 -26.75 4.79 -6.91
N THR A 77 -26.61 6.11 -6.97
CA THR A 77 -27.67 7.07 -6.64
C THR A 77 -28.57 7.34 -7.85
N THR A 78 -27.98 7.54 -9.03
CA THR A 78 -28.72 7.95 -10.24
C THR A 78 -28.89 6.85 -11.28
N GLY A 79 -28.12 5.75 -11.19
CA GLY A 79 -28.06 4.68 -12.20
C GLY A 79 -27.34 5.07 -13.49
N GLN A 80 -26.80 6.30 -13.58
CA GLN A 80 -26.09 6.76 -14.78
C GLN A 80 -24.71 6.14 -14.87
N GLN A 81 -24.26 5.89 -16.10
CA GLN A 81 -22.94 5.35 -16.40
C GLN A 81 -22.09 6.35 -17.16
N GLY A 82 -20.79 6.34 -16.90
CA GLY A 82 -19.82 7.17 -17.60
C GLY A 82 -18.43 7.07 -16.99
N TYR A 83 -17.49 7.81 -17.58
CA TYR A 83 -16.09 7.81 -17.16
C TYR A 83 -15.86 8.72 -15.97
N ILE A 84 -15.02 8.27 -15.04
CA ILE A 84 -14.63 9.00 -13.84
C ILE A 84 -13.11 9.00 -13.66
N PRO A 85 -12.52 10.07 -13.14
CA PRO A 85 -11.10 10.11 -12.84
C PRO A 85 -10.77 9.22 -11.62
N PHE A 86 -9.83 8.30 -11.77
CA PHE A 86 -9.46 7.34 -10.74
C PHE A 86 -9.00 7.98 -9.42
N ASN A 87 -8.26 9.09 -9.50
CA ASN A 87 -7.73 9.79 -8.32
C ASN A 87 -8.81 10.55 -7.51
N PHE A 88 -10.08 10.52 -7.93
CA PHE A 88 -11.20 11.13 -7.22
C PHE A 88 -11.99 10.13 -6.38
N ILE A 89 -11.62 8.85 -6.43
CA ILE A 89 -12.31 7.78 -5.74
C ILE A 89 -11.37 6.99 -4.82
N ALA A 90 -11.95 6.36 -3.81
CA ALA A 90 -11.31 5.38 -2.94
C ALA A 90 -12.03 4.03 -3.11
N MET A 91 -11.31 3.01 -3.57
CA MET A 91 -11.82 1.64 -3.74
C MET A 91 -11.89 0.87 -2.42
N THR A 92 -11.09 1.29 -1.44
CA THR A 92 -11.00 0.65 -0.14
C THR A 92 -11.11 1.71 0.95
N THR A 93 -11.58 1.34 2.14
CA THR A 93 -11.56 2.26 3.29
C THR A 93 -10.15 2.71 3.65
N MET A 94 -9.13 1.90 3.34
CA MET A 94 -7.73 2.23 3.55
C MET A 94 -7.28 3.42 2.71
N GLU A 95 -7.77 3.56 1.47
CA GLU A 95 -7.43 4.67 0.58
C GLU A 95 -7.95 6.03 1.05
N THR A 96 -8.84 6.05 2.04
CA THR A 96 -9.31 7.30 2.66
C THR A 96 -8.39 7.80 3.79
N GLU A 97 -7.43 6.98 4.22
CA GLU A 97 -6.54 7.31 5.32
C GLU A 97 -5.36 8.18 4.85
N PRO A 98 -5.03 9.29 5.54
CA PRO A 98 -4.05 10.27 5.07
C PRO A 98 -2.61 9.74 5.06
N TRP A 99 -2.35 8.63 5.76
CA TRP A 99 -1.05 7.96 5.83
C TRP A 99 -0.90 6.84 4.78
N PHE A 100 -1.95 6.53 4.00
CA PHE A 100 -1.91 5.48 2.99
C PHE A 100 -1.62 6.06 1.61
N PHE A 101 -0.40 5.80 1.12
CA PHE A 101 0.09 6.23 -0.18
C PHE A 101 0.29 4.98 -1.04
N ARG A 102 -0.79 4.46 -1.64
CA ARG A 102 -0.79 3.16 -2.33
C ARG A 102 0.36 3.02 -3.34
N ASP A 103 0.43 3.96 -4.28
CA ASP A 103 1.24 3.86 -5.49
C ASP A 103 2.52 4.70 -5.44
N ILE A 104 3.26 4.65 -4.33
CA ILE A 104 4.57 5.33 -4.23
C ILE A 104 5.73 4.35 -4.08
N SER A 105 6.85 4.67 -4.73
CA SER A 105 8.07 3.86 -4.66
C SER A 105 8.77 3.99 -3.31
N ARG A 106 9.68 3.07 -2.98
CA ARG A 106 10.58 3.21 -1.81
C ARG A 106 11.31 4.54 -1.82
N ASN A 107 11.80 4.95 -2.99
CA ASN A 107 12.60 6.16 -3.13
C ASN A 107 11.75 7.43 -2.96
N ASP A 108 10.52 7.44 -3.50
CA ASP A 108 9.62 8.57 -3.34
C ASP A 108 9.12 8.68 -1.90
N ALA A 109 8.84 7.55 -1.25
CA ALA A 109 8.57 7.51 0.18
C ALA A 109 9.70 8.13 1.00
N MET A 110 10.96 7.80 0.68
CA MET A 110 12.12 8.41 1.34
C MET A 110 12.17 9.93 1.12
N ARG A 111 12.03 10.39 -0.12
CA ARG A 111 12.04 11.83 -0.47
C ARG A 111 10.95 12.59 0.28
N LEU A 112 9.73 12.05 0.31
CA LEU A 112 8.59 12.67 0.99
C LEU A 112 8.84 12.74 2.50
N LEU A 113 9.25 11.64 3.13
CA LEU A 113 9.46 11.59 4.57
C LEU A 113 10.61 12.49 5.03
N LEU A 114 11.69 12.59 4.26
CA LEU A 114 12.84 13.44 4.55
C LEU A 114 12.64 14.92 4.16
N ALA A 115 11.49 15.28 3.56
CA ALA A 115 11.20 16.66 3.24
C ALA A 115 11.21 17.56 4.50
N PRO A 116 11.60 18.84 4.37
CA PRO A 116 11.52 19.80 5.46
C PRO A 116 10.10 19.91 6.02
N GLY A 117 9.98 19.99 7.35
CA GLY A 117 8.69 20.08 8.05
C GLY A 117 8.19 18.75 8.64
N ASN A 118 8.65 17.62 8.11
CA ASN A 118 8.40 16.31 8.74
C ASN A 118 9.32 16.11 9.95
N THR A 119 8.83 15.39 10.96
CA THR A 119 9.54 15.14 12.22
C THR A 119 9.89 13.66 12.37
N GLN A 120 10.76 13.31 13.33
CA GLN A 120 10.98 11.91 13.69
C GLN A 120 9.63 11.23 14.00
N GLY A 121 9.44 10.02 13.48
CA GLY A 121 8.19 9.27 13.58
C GLY A 121 7.18 9.56 12.47
N SER A 122 7.38 10.57 11.61
CA SER A 122 6.58 10.72 10.39
C SER A 122 6.63 9.43 9.57
N PHE A 123 5.48 8.97 9.09
CA PHE A 123 5.37 7.68 8.44
C PHE A 123 4.36 7.70 7.29
N LEU A 124 4.41 6.65 6.48
CA LEU A 124 3.39 6.30 5.50
C LEU A 124 3.35 4.79 5.29
N ILE A 125 2.22 4.29 4.78
CA ILE A 125 2.07 2.92 4.32
C ILE A 125 1.84 2.94 2.81
N ARG A 126 2.53 2.06 2.08
CA ARG A 126 2.50 1.93 0.62
C ARG A 126 2.43 0.47 0.19
N GLU A 127 2.08 0.19 -1.06
CA GLU A 127 2.21 -1.16 -1.61
C GLU A 127 3.67 -1.61 -1.68
N SER A 128 3.89 -2.91 -1.50
CA SER A 128 5.21 -3.51 -1.57
C SER A 128 5.62 -3.75 -3.03
N GLU A 129 6.66 -3.04 -3.48
CA GLU A 129 7.23 -3.19 -4.83
C GLU A 129 7.77 -4.61 -5.11
N THR A 130 8.13 -5.36 -4.06
CA THR A 130 8.73 -6.69 -4.17
C THR A 130 7.75 -7.84 -3.93
N THR A 131 6.53 -7.56 -3.45
CA THR A 131 5.58 -8.63 -3.08
C THR A 131 4.16 -8.12 -3.28
N LYS A 132 3.55 -8.53 -4.39
CA LYS A 132 2.17 -8.14 -4.73
C LYS A 132 1.21 -8.51 -3.60
N GLY A 133 0.35 -7.57 -3.24
CA GLY A 133 -0.63 -7.72 -2.16
C GLY A 133 -0.08 -7.56 -0.74
N SER A 134 1.23 -7.38 -0.56
CA SER A 134 1.82 -6.97 0.73
C SER A 134 2.03 -5.47 0.78
N TYR A 135 2.20 -4.93 1.99
CA TYR A 135 2.43 -3.50 2.20
C TYR A 135 3.80 -3.24 2.84
N SER A 136 4.23 -1.98 2.80
CA SER A 136 5.44 -1.50 3.46
C SER A 136 5.13 -0.26 4.30
N LEU A 137 5.45 -0.33 5.59
CA LEU A 137 5.48 0.83 6.49
C LEU A 137 6.83 1.51 6.36
N SER A 138 6.86 2.79 5.98
CA SER A 138 8.08 3.60 5.89
C SER A 138 8.03 4.68 6.95
N ILE A 139 9.06 4.78 7.79
CA ILE A 139 9.10 5.68 8.95
C ILE A 139 10.40 6.49 8.95
N ARG A 140 10.30 7.81 9.09
CA ARG A 140 11.44 8.69 9.36
C ARG A 140 11.95 8.41 10.76
N ASP A 141 13.21 8.01 10.85
CA ASP A 141 13.85 7.71 12.12
C ASP A 141 15.17 8.46 12.25
N LEU A 142 15.54 8.74 13.50
CA LEU A 142 16.81 9.37 13.84
C LEU A 142 17.64 8.31 14.56
N ASP A 143 18.59 7.73 13.84
CA ASP A 143 19.53 6.77 14.43
C ASP A 143 20.71 7.52 15.05
N HIS A 144 21.07 7.18 16.29
CA HIS A 144 22.16 7.85 17.01
C HIS A 144 23.52 7.71 16.33
N ASN A 145 23.74 6.67 15.51
CA ASN A 145 25.01 6.39 14.85
C ASN A 145 24.98 6.72 13.35
N ALA A 146 23.87 6.45 12.67
CA ALA A 146 23.73 6.65 11.23
C ALA A 146 23.11 8.00 10.84
N GLY A 147 22.60 8.77 11.81
CA GLY A 147 21.91 10.04 11.56
C GLY A 147 20.47 9.84 11.09
N GLU A 148 19.96 10.84 10.39
CA GLU A 148 18.59 10.85 9.89
C GLU A 148 18.41 9.90 8.70
N GLY A 149 17.37 9.06 8.76
CA GLY A 149 17.08 8.11 7.70
C GLY A 149 15.63 7.63 7.70
N VAL A 150 15.35 6.66 6.84
CA VAL A 150 14.01 6.04 6.74
C VAL A 150 14.14 4.53 6.90
N LYS A 151 13.41 3.99 7.87
CA LYS A 151 13.28 2.53 8.08
C LYS A 151 12.05 2.03 7.34
N HIS A 152 12.17 0.84 6.74
CA HIS A 152 11.08 0.20 6.02
C HIS A 152 10.77 -1.16 6.63
N TYR A 153 9.52 -1.36 7.02
CA TYR A 153 9.03 -2.60 7.60
C TYR A 153 8.02 -3.24 6.65
N ARG A 154 8.22 -4.52 6.33
CA ARG A 154 7.26 -5.27 5.53
C ARG A 154 6.05 -5.62 6.39
N ILE A 155 4.86 -5.23 5.94
CA ILE A 155 3.59 -5.66 6.51
C ILE A 155 3.13 -6.87 5.70
N ARG A 156 3.04 -8.02 6.37
CA ARG A 156 2.60 -9.29 5.79
C ARG A 156 1.13 -9.51 6.10
N ASN A 157 0.47 -10.28 5.25
CA ASN A 157 -0.90 -10.73 5.46
C ASN A 157 -0.89 -12.15 6.06
N LEU A 158 -1.87 -12.47 6.90
CA LEU A 158 -2.17 -13.83 7.36
C LEU A 158 -3.22 -14.49 6.45
N ASP A 159 -3.13 -15.81 6.31
CA ASP A 159 -4.10 -16.61 5.54
C ASP A 159 -5.51 -16.53 6.12
N SER A 160 -5.62 -16.38 7.45
CA SER A 160 -6.88 -16.20 8.19
C SER A 160 -7.49 -14.80 8.06
N GLY A 161 -6.88 -13.92 7.26
CA GLY A 161 -7.11 -12.48 7.33
C GLY A 161 -6.30 -11.84 8.46
N GLY A 162 -5.88 -10.60 8.23
CA GLY A 162 -5.12 -9.79 9.18
C GLY A 162 -3.70 -9.44 8.72
N PHE A 163 -3.10 -8.47 9.39
CA PHE A 163 -1.86 -7.80 9.04
C PHE A 163 -0.87 -7.87 10.20
N TYR A 164 0.41 -8.06 9.89
CA TYR A 164 1.46 -8.05 10.91
C TYR A 164 2.81 -7.61 10.36
N ILE A 165 3.62 -6.98 11.21
CA ILE A 165 5.04 -6.73 10.96
C ILE A 165 5.90 -7.81 11.64
N THR A 166 5.52 -8.23 12.85
CA THR A 166 6.15 -9.33 13.58
C THR A 166 5.10 -10.39 13.90
N ALA A 167 5.45 -11.67 13.80
CA ALA A 167 4.50 -12.77 13.99
C ALA A 167 3.89 -12.85 15.41
N LYS A 168 4.34 -12.02 16.35
CA LYS A 168 3.85 -11.97 17.73
C LYS A 168 2.50 -11.25 17.87
N ILE A 169 2.21 -10.31 16.97
CA ILE A 169 1.02 -9.44 17.05
C ILE A 169 0.45 -9.27 15.65
N SER A 170 -0.85 -9.51 15.52
CA SER A 170 -1.60 -9.36 14.28
C SER A 170 -2.80 -8.45 14.49
N PHE A 171 -3.21 -7.76 13.42
CA PHE A 171 -4.28 -6.77 13.41
C PHE A 171 -5.30 -7.12 12.33
N ASN A 172 -6.58 -6.78 12.51
CA ASN A 172 -7.61 -7.10 11.52
C ASN A 172 -7.60 -6.14 10.32
N SER A 173 -6.97 -4.97 10.48
CA SER A 173 -6.83 -3.97 9.42
C SER A 173 -5.52 -3.19 9.55
N LEU A 174 -5.06 -2.57 8.47
CA LEU A 174 -3.93 -1.62 8.53
C LEU A 174 -4.22 -0.43 9.46
N LYS A 175 -5.49 -0.02 9.57
CA LYS A 175 -5.91 1.05 10.47
C LYS A 175 -5.72 0.69 11.94
N GLU A 176 -5.92 -0.58 12.31
CA GLU A 176 -5.69 -1.06 13.67
C GLU A 176 -4.19 -1.26 13.97
N LEU A 177 -3.38 -1.48 12.93
CA LEU A 177 -1.92 -1.59 13.04
C LEU A 177 -1.25 -0.24 13.35
N VAL A 178 -1.82 0.86 12.85
CA VAL A 178 -1.36 2.25 13.05
C VAL A 178 -1.80 2.78 14.41
#